data_AF-A0A962DXV9-F1
#
_entry.id   AF-A0A962DXV9-F1
#
_cell.length_a   1.000
_cell.length_b   1.000
_cell.length_c   1.000
_cell.angle_alpha   90.00
_cell.angle_beta   90.00
_cell.angle_gamma   90.00
#
_symmetry.space_group_name_H-M   'P 1'
#
loop_
_entity.id
_entity.type
_entity.pdbx_description
1 polymer ?
#
loop_
_entity_poly.entity_id
_entity_poly.type
_entity_poly.pdbx_seq_one_letter_code
_entity_poly.pdbx_strand_id
1 'polypeptide(L)'
;MSAPESWLEETRSAWLYEQLAAIEPDPRIAALFLKLGAEAGKQRETWAAIAAREGRPLPGFVPGPRERLTLSLARRLGPRRVKPLLAALKIRGLSAYDAVVPGHALPLKLE
;
A
#
# COMPACT_ATOMS: atom_id res chain seq x y z
N MET A 1 7.62 12.78 13.10
CA MET A 1 8.12 12.49 11.74
C MET A 1 8.21 13.80 11.00
N SER A 2 9.30 14.00 10.26
CA SER A 2 9.53 15.18 9.44
C SER A 2 8.83 15.08 8.07
N ALA A 3 8.60 16.20 7.39
CA ALA A 3 7.98 16.20 6.06
C ALA A 3 8.72 15.33 5.03
N PRO A 4 10.08 15.32 4.97
CA PRO A 4 10.81 14.41 4.08
C PRO A 4 10.62 12.92 4.41
N GLU A 5 10.52 12.55 5.70
CA GLU A 5 10.24 11.18 6.12
C GLU A 5 8.82 10.75 5.73
N SER A 6 7.82 11.59 5.99
CA SER A 6 6.44 11.34 5.59
C SER A 6 6.32 11.23 4.06
N TRP A 7 6.99 12.11 3.31
CA TRP A 7 7.04 12.03 1.85
C TRP A 7 7.60 10.68 1.37
N LEU A 8 8.66 10.19 2.01
CA LEU A 8 9.28 8.91 1.64
C LEU A 8 8.36 7.72 1.95
N GLU A 9 7.65 7.76 3.07
CA GLU A 9 6.66 6.74 3.44
C GLU A 9 5.48 6.69 2.45
N GLU A 10 4.93 7.86 2.07
CA GLU A 10 3.84 7.92 1.10
C GLU A 10 4.30 7.52 -0.30
N THR A 11 5.52 7.90 -0.70
CA THR A 11 6.12 7.47 -1.98
C THR A 11 6.31 5.96 -2.04
N ARG A 12 6.82 5.36 -0.95
CA ARG A 12 6.96 3.90 -0.83
C ARG A 12 5.61 3.21 -0.93
N SER A 13 4.59 3.75 -0.27
CA SER A 13 3.24 3.19 -0.26
C SER A 13 2.63 3.23 -1.65
N ALA A 14 2.66 4.39 -2.32
CA ALA A 14 2.17 4.55 -3.68
C ALA A 14 2.81 3.55 -4.66
N TRP A 15 4.15 3.45 -4.64
CA TRP A 15 4.89 2.51 -5.46
C TRP A 15 4.49 1.06 -5.18
N LEU A 16 4.38 0.68 -3.91
CA LEU A 16 4.02 -0.68 -3.53
C LEU A 16 2.62 -1.05 -4.04
N TYR A 17 1.66 -0.15 -3.92
CA TYR A 17 0.29 -0.37 -4.38
C TYR A 17 0.22 -0.56 -5.90
N GLU A 18 0.94 0.25 -6.68
CA GLU A 18 1.02 0.09 -8.14
C GLU A 18 1.59 -1.27 -8.51
N GLN A 19 2.66 -1.70 -7.83
CA GLN A 19 3.29 -3.01 -8.08
C GLN A 19 2.38 -4.18 -7.69
N LEU A 20 1.63 -4.05 -6.59
CA LEU A 20 0.64 -5.05 -6.17
C LEU A 20 -0.54 -5.12 -7.14
N ALA A 21 -1.05 -3.98 -7.60
CA ALA A 21 -2.12 -3.92 -8.59
C ALA A 21 -1.71 -4.59 -9.91
N ALA A 22 -0.47 -4.40 -10.36
CA ALA A 22 0.03 -4.94 -11.61
C ALA A 22 0.16 -6.49 -11.62
N ILE A 23 0.31 -7.11 -10.45
CA ILE A 23 0.44 -8.57 -10.32
C ILE A 23 -0.83 -9.24 -9.78
N GLU A 24 -1.87 -8.46 -9.52
CA GLU A 24 -3.14 -8.93 -8.95
C GLU A 24 -4.06 -9.47 -10.07
N PRO A 25 -4.41 -10.78 -10.06
CA PRO A 25 -5.35 -11.36 -11.01
C PRO A 25 -6.81 -10.96 -10.77
N ASP A 26 -7.23 -10.61 -9.54
CA ASP A 26 -8.59 -10.15 -9.29
C ASP A 26 -8.74 -8.65 -9.61
N PRO A 27 -9.48 -8.26 -10.66
CA PRO A 27 -9.60 -6.87 -11.07
C PRO A 27 -10.20 -5.96 -9.99
N ARG A 28 -10.99 -6.50 -9.04
CA ARG A 28 -11.56 -5.73 -7.94
C ARG A 28 -10.50 -5.35 -6.91
N ILE A 29 -9.62 -6.29 -6.58
CA ILE A 29 -8.50 -6.06 -5.66
C ILE A 29 -7.46 -5.17 -6.34
N ALA A 30 -7.18 -5.37 -7.63
CA ALA A 30 -6.27 -4.53 -8.39
C ALA A 30 -6.76 -3.07 -8.40
N ALA A 31 -8.05 -2.85 -8.64
CA ALA A 31 -8.67 -1.53 -8.57
C ALA A 31 -8.60 -0.89 -7.18
N LEU A 32 -8.72 -1.69 -6.11
CA LEU A 32 -8.52 -1.21 -4.74
C LEU A 32 -7.08 -0.72 -4.54
N PHE A 33 -6.08 -1.53 -4.94
CA PHE A 33 -4.67 -1.12 -4.84
C PHE A 33 -4.40 0.15 -5.64
N LEU A 34 -4.93 0.28 -6.87
CA LEU A 34 -4.79 1.50 -7.66
C LEU A 34 -5.38 2.74 -6.94
N LYS A 35 -6.55 2.60 -6.30
CA LYS A 35 -7.16 3.68 -5.51
C LYS A 35 -6.28 4.08 -4.32
N LEU A 36 -5.74 3.09 -3.60
CA LEU A 36 -4.83 3.35 -2.47
C LEU A 36 -3.52 4.00 -2.93
N GLY A 37 -2.98 3.57 -4.08
CA GLY A 37 -1.82 4.18 -4.72
C GLY A 37 -2.05 5.65 -5.08
N ALA A 38 -3.19 5.96 -5.68
CA ALA A 38 -3.57 7.33 -6.02
C ALA A 38 -3.70 8.21 -4.76
N GLU A 39 -4.29 7.69 -3.69
CA GLU A 39 -4.45 8.44 -2.44
C GLU A 39 -3.09 8.72 -1.76
N ALA A 40 -2.21 7.73 -1.69
CA ALA A 40 -0.83 7.91 -1.22
C ALA A 40 -0.07 8.92 -2.12
N GLY A 41 -0.32 8.92 -3.42
CA GLY A 41 0.22 9.90 -4.36
C GLY A 41 -0.14 11.36 -4.00
N LYS A 42 -1.39 11.62 -3.65
CA LYS A 42 -1.83 12.96 -3.18
C LYS A 42 -1.18 13.35 -1.85
N GLN A 43 -1.06 12.39 -0.93
CA GLN A 43 -0.41 12.63 0.36
C GLN A 43 1.08 12.95 0.17
N ARG A 44 1.77 12.23 -0.72
CA ARG A 44 3.15 12.53 -1.13
C ARG A 44 3.27 13.97 -1.65
N GLU A 45 2.38 14.43 -2.52
CA GLU A 45 2.41 15.81 -3.03
C GLU A 45 2.21 16.84 -1.91
N THR A 46 1.31 16.55 -0.97
CA THR A 46 1.09 17.39 0.22
C THR A 46 2.38 17.52 1.06
N TRP A 47 3.05 16.40 1.33
CA TRP A 47 4.31 16.42 2.07
C TRP A 47 5.45 17.08 1.29
N ALA A 48 5.48 16.96 -0.03
CA ALA A 48 6.44 17.67 -0.87
C ALA A 48 6.28 19.18 -0.75
N ALA A 49 5.04 19.67 -0.77
CA ALA A 49 4.74 21.09 -0.57
C ALA A 49 5.15 21.57 0.84
N ILE A 50 4.93 20.76 1.88
CA ILE A 50 5.36 21.08 3.25
C ILE A 50 6.89 21.13 3.34
N ALA A 51 7.60 20.12 2.81
CA ALA A 51 9.06 20.09 2.82
C ALA A 51 9.66 21.29 2.07
N ALA A 52 9.08 21.68 0.93
CA ALA A 52 9.48 22.86 0.19
C ALA A 52 9.29 24.15 1.00
N ARG A 53 8.15 24.30 1.70
CA ARG A 53 7.89 25.45 2.60
C ARG A 53 8.86 25.50 3.79
N GLU A 54 9.31 24.36 4.26
CA GLU A 54 10.30 24.24 5.34
C GLU A 54 11.75 24.35 4.87
N GLY A 55 11.99 24.52 3.56
CA GLY A 55 13.34 24.53 2.98
C GLY A 55 14.09 23.20 3.12
N ARG A 56 13.35 22.09 3.30
CA ARG A 56 13.93 20.75 3.48
C ARG A 56 13.97 20.00 2.14
N PRO A 57 15.12 19.47 1.73
CA PRO A 57 15.21 18.65 0.53
C PRO A 57 14.48 17.31 0.73
N LEU A 58 13.86 16.82 -0.33
CA LEU A 58 13.26 15.49 -0.36
C LEU A 58 14.34 14.43 -0.71
N PRO A 59 14.36 13.28 -0.02
CA PRO A 59 15.25 12.19 -0.38
C PRO A 59 14.83 11.56 -1.71
N GLY A 60 15.76 10.94 -2.44
CA GLY A 60 15.40 10.05 -3.54
C GLY A 60 14.73 8.77 -3.01
N PHE A 61 13.69 8.27 -3.69
CA PHE A 61 13.10 6.97 -3.38
C PHE A 61 13.69 5.87 -4.26
N VAL A 62 14.28 4.85 -3.63
CA VAL A 62 14.70 3.61 -4.29
C VAL A 62 14.14 2.43 -3.48
N PRO A 63 13.45 1.46 -4.12
CA PRO A 63 12.92 0.29 -3.42
C PRO A 63 14.05 -0.56 -2.81
N GLY A 64 14.00 -0.72 -1.48
CA GLY A 64 14.96 -1.49 -0.72
C GLY A 64 14.76 -3.01 -0.82
N PRO A 65 15.63 -3.80 -0.15
CA PRO A 65 15.56 -5.27 -0.17
C PRO A 65 14.24 -5.81 0.38
N ARG A 66 13.68 -5.14 1.39
CA ARG A 66 12.42 -5.52 2.03
C ARG A 66 11.24 -5.39 1.06
N GLU A 67 11.14 -4.26 0.37
CA GLU A 67 10.10 -3.99 -0.64
C GLU A 67 10.18 -5.00 -1.79
N ARG A 68 11.40 -5.30 -2.25
CA ARG A 68 11.64 -6.31 -3.30
C ARG A 68 11.25 -7.72 -2.84
N LEU A 69 11.60 -8.10 -1.62
CA LEU A 69 11.21 -9.39 -1.02
C LEU A 69 9.68 -9.49 -0.91
N THR A 70 9.03 -8.41 -0.47
CA THR A 70 7.58 -8.30 -0.39
C THR A 70 6.92 -8.60 -1.75
N LEU A 71 7.38 -7.96 -2.83
CA LEU A 71 6.84 -8.20 -4.16
C LEU A 71 7.16 -9.62 -4.65
N SER A 72 8.36 -10.13 -4.37
CA SER A 72 8.71 -11.50 -4.73
C SER A 72 7.81 -12.53 -4.04
N LEU A 73 7.44 -12.30 -2.77
CA LEU A 73 6.52 -13.16 -2.04
C LEU A 73 5.09 -13.02 -2.56
N ALA A 74 4.64 -11.79 -2.84
CA ALA A 74 3.32 -11.52 -3.39
C ALA A 74 3.12 -12.22 -4.76
N ARG A 75 4.15 -12.19 -5.62
CA ARG A 75 4.14 -12.90 -6.92
C ARG A 75 4.05 -14.43 -6.78
N ARG A 76 4.65 -15.00 -5.73
CA ARG A 76 4.73 -16.47 -5.55
C ARG A 76 3.52 -17.06 -4.82
N LEU A 77 3.02 -16.37 -3.79
CA LEU A 77 1.97 -16.91 -2.91
C LEU A 77 0.55 -16.61 -3.42
N GLY A 78 0.45 -15.70 -4.38
CA GLY A 78 -0.82 -15.17 -4.83
C GLY A 78 -1.46 -14.25 -3.78
N PRO A 79 -2.43 -13.43 -4.21
CA PRO A 79 -2.91 -12.30 -3.42
C PRO A 79 -3.69 -12.65 -2.16
N ARG A 80 -4.28 -13.85 -2.12
CA ARG A 80 -5.08 -14.33 -0.98
C ARG A 80 -4.29 -14.41 0.33
N ARG A 81 -2.95 -14.45 0.27
CA ARG A 81 -2.06 -14.47 1.44
C ARG A 81 -1.32 -13.16 1.70
N VAL A 82 -1.67 -12.08 1.00
CA VAL A 82 -0.93 -10.81 1.08
C VAL A 82 -1.38 -9.96 2.29
N LYS A 83 -2.53 -10.25 2.93
CA LYS A 83 -3.02 -9.58 4.16
C LYS A 83 -1.94 -9.39 5.25
N PRO A 84 -1.26 -10.45 5.74
CA PRO A 84 -0.20 -10.28 6.74
C PRO A 84 0.98 -9.44 6.24
N LEU A 85 1.25 -9.47 4.93
CA LEU A 85 2.26 -8.63 4.30
C LEU A 85 1.86 -7.14 4.30
N LEU A 86 0.59 -6.85 4.00
CA LEU A 86 0.03 -5.50 4.03
C LEU A 86 0.07 -4.91 5.45
N ALA A 87 -0.30 -5.72 6.44
CA ALA A 87 -0.21 -5.33 7.86
C ALA A 87 1.23 -5.02 8.29
N ALA A 88 2.20 -5.82 7.85
CA ALA A 88 3.62 -5.61 8.16
C ALA A 88 4.19 -4.32 7.53
N LEU A 89 3.57 -3.80 6.47
CA LEU A 89 4.00 -2.59 5.75
C LEU A 89 3.32 -1.32 6.25
N LYS A 90 2.60 -1.40 7.39
CA LYS A 90 1.83 -0.27 7.98
C LYS A 90 0.81 0.33 7.01
N ILE A 91 0.18 -0.52 6.20
CA ILE A 91 -0.84 -0.08 5.26
C ILE A 91 -2.08 0.41 6.01
N ARG A 92 -2.28 1.73 6.00
CA ARG A 92 -3.58 2.34 6.34
C ARG A 92 -4.56 1.98 5.22
N GLY A 93 -5.61 1.21 5.52
CA GLY A 93 -6.59 0.77 4.51
C GLY A 93 -6.93 -0.72 4.51
N LEU A 94 -6.42 -1.50 5.48
CA LEU A 94 -6.79 -2.91 5.66
C LEU A 94 -8.32 -3.12 5.74
N SER A 95 -9.06 -2.20 6.33
CA SER A 95 -10.54 -2.25 6.36
C SER A 95 -11.17 -2.15 4.97
N ALA A 96 -10.58 -1.39 4.05
CA ALA A 96 -11.02 -1.35 2.65
C ALA A 96 -10.67 -2.65 1.91
N TYR A 97 -9.57 -3.31 2.30
CA TYR A 97 -9.21 -4.62 1.79
C TYR A 97 -10.17 -5.72 2.28
N ASP A 98 -10.60 -5.69 3.54
CA ASP A 98 -11.61 -6.61 4.10
C ASP A 98 -12.97 -6.50 3.40
N ALA A 99 -13.35 -5.30 2.96
CA ALA A 99 -14.60 -5.08 2.22
C ALA A 99 -14.59 -5.72 0.81
N VAL A 100 -13.41 -5.88 0.19
CA VAL A 100 -13.25 -6.43 -1.16
C VAL A 100 -12.86 -7.91 -1.13
N VAL A 101 -12.17 -8.36 -0.08
CA VAL A 101 -11.78 -9.76 0.14
C VAL A 101 -12.54 -10.31 1.34
N PRO A 102 -13.78 -10.82 1.16
CA PRO A 102 -14.53 -11.45 2.23
C PRO A 102 -13.77 -12.69 2.71
N GLY A 103 -13.21 -12.60 3.91
CA GLY A 103 -12.27 -13.57 4.47
C GLY A 103 -12.84 -14.50 5.53
N HIS A 104 -14.13 -14.43 5.87
CA HIS A 104 -14.77 -15.38 6.78
C HIS A 104 -16.14 -15.77 6.24
N ALA A 105 -16.39 -17.08 6.13
CA ALA A 105 -17.74 -17.60 6.25
C ALA A 105 -18.25 -17.16 7.63
N LEU A 106 -19.18 -16.21 7.67
CA LEU A 106 -19.97 -15.98 8.87
C LEU A 106 -20.68 -17.31 9.19
N PRO A 107 -20.56 -17.87 10.41
CA PRO A 107 -21.44 -18.96 10.78
C PRO A 107 -22.87 -18.45 10.66
N LEU A 108 -23.67 -19.12 9.82
CA LEU A 108 -25.12 -19.02 9.84
C LEU A 108 -25.55 -19.33 11.28
N LYS A 109 -26.00 -18.32 12.03
CA LYS A 109 -26.79 -18.60 13.21
C LYS A 109 -28.14 -19.07 12.71
N LEU A 110 -28.37 -20.38 12.80
CA LEU A 110 -29.70 -20.98 12.88
C LEU A 110 -30.14 -20.83 14.32
N GLU A 111 -30.95 -19.81 14.63
CA GLU A 111 -32.01 -19.82 15.64
C GLU A 111 -33.11 -18.84 15.23
#